data_AF-A0A429ZQH2-F1
#
_entry.id   AF-A0A429ZQH2-F1
#
_cell.length_a   1.000
_cell.length_b   1.000
_cell.length_c   1.000
_cell.angle_alpha   90.00
_cell.angle_beta   90.00
_cell.angle_gamma   90.00
#
_symmetry.space_group_name_H-M   'P 1'
#
loop_
_entity.id
_entity.type
_entity.pdbx_description
1 polymer ?
#
loop_
_entity_poly.entity_id
_entity_poly.type
_entity_poly.pdbx_seq_one_letter_code
_entity_poly.pdbx_strand_id
1 'polypeptide(L)' 'MLSEKKLARINELANKAKTEEGLTDVEKKEQQLLREEYLDSFRKGMRNHIEGMKVVDEEGTDVTPEKLKQIQKEKGLHDR' A
#
# COMPACT_ATOMS: atom_id res chain seq x y z
N MET A 1 -2.55 5.70 6.32
CA MET A 1 -3.75 5.92 5.48
C MET A 1 -3.77 7.38 5.07
N LEU A 2 -4.03 7.66 3.80
CA LEU A 2 -4.19 9.03 3.30
C LEU A 2 -5.49 9.66 3.84
N SER A 3 -5.56 10.99 3.91
CA SER A 3 -6.78 11.67 4.36
C SER A 3 -7.93 11.53 3.36
N GLU A 4 -9.16 11.48 3.86
CA GLU A 4 -10.38 11.34 3.03
C GLU A 4 -10.50 12.45 1.97
N LYS A 5 -10.08 13.67 2.31
CA LYS A 5 -10.06 14.81 1.37
C LYS A 5 -9.15 14.55 0.16
N LYS A 6 -7.96 13.97 0.38
CA LYS A 6 -7.02 13.65 -0.71
C LYS A 6 -7.53 12.47 -1.55
N LEU A 7 -8.19 11.49 -0.92
CA LEU A 7 -8.83 10.39 -1.64
C LEU A 7 -9.98 10.87 -2.53
N ALA A 8 -10.83 11.76 -2.02
CA ALA A 8 -11.88 12.40 -2.81
C ALA A 8 -11.28 13.14 -4.02
N ARG A 9 -10.20 13.90 -3.81
CA ARG A 9 -9.50 14.60 -4.89
C ARG A 9 -8.92 13.66 -5.94
N ILE A 10 -8.33 12.52 -5.54
CA ILE A 10 -7.85 11.50 -6.47
C ILE A 10 -9.01 10.97 -7.33
N ASN A 11 -10.17 10.72 -6.74
CA ASN A 11 -11.35 10.23 -7.46
C ASN A 11 -11.92 11.27 -8.42
N GLU A 12 -11.98 12.54 -8.01
CA GLU A 12 -12.36 13.67 -8.89
C GLU A 12 -11.46 13.74 -10.13
N LEU A 13 -10.14 13.75 -9.92
CA LEU A 13 -9.16 13.78 -11.00
C LEU A 13 -9.24 12.53 -11.87
N ALA A 14 -9.51 11.36 -11.28
CA ALA A 14 -9.69 10.11 -12.02
C ALA A 14 -10.96 10.09 -12.87
N ASN A 15 -12.05 10.70 -12.39
CA ASN A 15 -13.29 10.84 -13.16
C ASN A 15 -13.11 11.85 -14.28
N LYS A 16 -12.45 12.99 -14.00
CA LYS A 16 -12.13 14.00 -15.01
C LYS A 16 -11.21 13.45 -16.11
N ALA A 17 -10.25 12.59 -15.75
CA ALA A 17 -9.40 11.91 -16.74
C ALA A 17 -10.16 11.05 -17.75
N LYS A 18 -11.39 10.61 -17.42
CA LYS A 18 -12.25 9.79 -18.27
C LYS A 18 -13.20 10.60 -19.15
N THR A 19 -13.28 11.92 -18.97
CA THR A 19 -14.11 12.79 -19.83
C THR A 19 -13.36 13.19 -21.09
N GLU A 20 -14.08 13.70 -22.10
CA GLU A 20 -13.50 14.18 -23.35
C GLU A 20 -12.54 15.37 -23.16
N GLU A 21 -12.75 16.19 -22.13
CA GLU A 21 -11.86 17.29 -21.74
C GLU A 21 -10.51 16.78 -21.20
N GLY A 22 -10.51 15.60 -20.58
CA GLY A 22 -9.32 15.00 -19.98
C GLY A 22 -8.71 15.82 -18.84
N LEU A 23 -7.43 15.55 -18.56
CA LEU A 23 -6.66 16.26 -17.54
C LEU A 23 -5.74 17.30 -18.18
N THR A 24 -5.71 18.48 -17.60
CA THR A 24 -4.65 19.47 -17.89
C THR A 24 -3.30 18.98 -17.36
N ASP A 25 -2.20 19.51 -17.87
CA ASP A 25 -0.85 19.07 -17.44
C ASP A 25 -0.56 19.38 -15.96
N VAL A 26 -1.19 20.43 -15.42
CA VAL A 26 -1.12 20.76 -13.99
C VAL A 26 -1.85 19.67 -13.17
N GLU A 27 -3.05 19.30 -13.59
CA GLU A 27 -3.84 18.26 -12.91
C GLU A 27 -3.24 16.87 -13.04
N LYS A 28 -2.56 16.56 -14.15
CA LYS A 28 -1.79 15.31 -14.30
C LYS A 28 -0.67 15.22 -13.26
N LYS A 29 0.09 16.32 -13.07
CA LYS A 29 1.14 16.39 -12.04
C LYS A 29 0.55 16.26 -10.64
N GLU A 30 -0.56 16.95 -10.36
CA GLU A 30 -1.29 16.83 -9.09
C GLU A 30 -1.74 15.39 -8.84
N GLN A 31 -2.36 14.74 -9.82
CA GLN A 31 -2.82 13.36 -9.74
C GLN A 31 -1.68 12.39 -9.48
N GLN A 32 -0.53 12.59 -10.14
CA GLN A 32 0.64 11.74 -9.97
C GLN A 32 1.19 11.85 -8.54
N LEU A 33 1.37 13.07 -8.03
CA LEU A 33 1.84 13.30 -6.66
C LEU A 33 0.90 12.67 -5.62
N LEU A 34 -0.42 12.85 -5.79
CA LEU A 34 -1.41 12.25 -4.89
C LEU A 34 -1.41 10.72 -4.95
N ARG A 35 -1.20 10.13 -6.14
CA ARG A 35 -1.08 8.67 -6.29
C ARG A 35 0.18 8.12 -5.65
N GLU A 36 1.31 8.81 -5.80
CA GLU A 36 2.57 8.41 -5.16
C GLU A 36 2.44 8.42 -3.64
N GLU A 37 1.85 9.47 -3.07
CA GLU A 37 1.59 9.58 -1.63
C GLU A 37 0.64 8.47 -1.14
N TYR A 38 -0.44 8.20 -1.89
CA TYR A 38 -1.35 7.10 -1.59
C TYR A 38 -0.61 5.76 -1.57
N LEU A 39 0.17 5.46 -2.62
CA LEU A 39 0.89 4.19 -2.75
C LEU A 39 1.94 4.00 -1.66
N ASP A 40 2.66 5.05 -1.27
CA ASP A 40 3.61 4.97 -0.15
C ASP A 40 2.89 4.62 1.16
N SER A 41 1.77 5.30 1.44
CA SER A 41 0.96 5.02 2.63
C SER A 41 0.35 3.61 2.62
N PHE A 42 -0.07 3.13 1.45
CA PHE A 42 -0.65 1.81 1.26
C PHE A 42 0.41 0.71 1.41
N ARG A 43 1.58 0.86 0.78
CA ARG A 43 2.70 -0.09 0.89
C ARG A 43 3.18 -0.23 2.32
N LYS A 44 3.21 0.86 3.10
CA LYS A 44 3.53 0.82 4.54
C LYS A 44 2.52 -0.03 5.32
N GLY A 45 1.22 0.17 5.10
CA GLY A 45 0.18 -0.64 5.75
C GLY A 45 0.25 -2.12 5.37
N MET A 46 0.42 -2.40 4.07
CA MET A 46 0.55 -3.77 3.56
C MET A 46 1.79 -4.48 4.11
N ARG A 47 2.93 -3.78 4.19
CA ARG A 47 4.16 -4.32 4.78
C ARG A 47 3.93 -4.74 6.23
N ASN A 48 3.32 -3.89 7.04
CA ASN A 48 3.01 -4.22 8.43
C ASN A 48 2.08 -5.44 8.55
N HIS A 49 1.09 -5.57 7.65
CA HIS A 49 0.18 -6.71 7.63
C HIS A 49 0.91 -8.01 7.29
N ILE A 50 1.76 -8.00 6.26
CA ILE A 50 2.55 -9.17 5.84
C ILE A 50 3.55 -9.57 6.92
N GLU A 51 4.23 -8.61 7.53
CA GLU A 51 5.21 -8.87 8.60
C GLU A 51 4.55 -9.47 9.85
N GLY A 52 3.28 -9.18 10.13
CA GLY A 52 2.54 -9.76 11.24
C GLY A 52 1.99 -11.17 10.98
N MET A 53 1.92 -11.60 9.72
CA MET A 53 1.31 -12.88 9.33
C MET A 53 2.30 -14.04 9.44
N LYS A 54 1.78 -15.21 9.84
CA LYS A 54 2.47 -16.50 9.76
C LYS A 54 1.79 -17.33 8.67
N VAL A 55 2.57 -17.85 7.73
CA VAL A 55 2.07 -18.73 6.68
C VAL A 55 2.32 -20.18 7.09
N VAL A 56 1.25 -20.96 7.17
CA VAL A 56 1.29 -22.39 7.45
C VAL A 56 0.73 -23.16 6.26
N ASP A 57 1.30 -24.32 5.97
CA ASP A 57 0.76 -25.23 4.96
C ASP A 57 -0.37 -26.11 5.53
N GLU A 58 -0.95 -26.96 4.67
CA GLU A 58 -2.04 -27.87 5.04
C GLU A 58 -1.62 -28.94 6.08
N GLU A 59 -0.31 -29.23 6.17
CA GLU A 59 0.27 -30.15 7.16
C GLU A 59 0.60 -29.45 8.49
N GLY A 60 0.42 -28.12 8.58
CA GLY A 60 0.68 -27.30 9.77
C GLY A 60 2.13 -26.83 9.92
N THR A 61 2.98 -27.03 8.91
CA THR A 61 4.37 -26.58 8.89
C THR A 61 4.46 -25.09 8.56
N ASP A 62 5.34 -24.37 9.26
CA ASP A 62 5.56 -22.94 9.02
C ASP A 62 6.46 -22.69 7.80
N VAL A 63 5.80 -22.41 6.67
CA VAL A 63 6.40 -22.08 5.38
C VAL A 63 6.59 -20.57 5.19
N THR A 64 6.56 -19.77 6.25
CA THR A 64 6.85 -18.33 6.17
C THR A 64 8.23 -18.11 5.55
N PRO A 65 8.35 -17.30 4.47
CA PRO A 65 9.62 -17.03 3.81
C PRO A 65 10.71 -16.55 4.76
N GLU A 66 11.95 -17.00 4.55
CA GLU A 66 13.09 -16.70 5.44
C GLU A 66 13.35 -15.20 5.61
N LYS A 67 13.14 -14.42 4.53
CA LYS A 67 13.24 -12.95 4.58
C LYS A 67 12.24 -12.32 5.55
N LEU A 68 11.02 -12.87 5.64
CA LEU A 68 10.02 -12.37 6.58
C LEU A 68 10.35 -12.79 8.01
N LYS A 69 10.86 -14.01 8.21
CA LYS A 69 11.33 -14.48 9.53
C LYS A 69 12.45 -13.59 10.09
N GLN A 70 13.41 -13.18 9.25
CA GLN A 70 14.47 -12.24 9.64
C GLN A 70 13.91 -10.88 10.07
N ILE A 71 13.01 -10.30 9.29
CA ILE A 71 12.37 -9.02 9.61
C ILE A 71 11.54 -9.11 10.90
N GLN A 72 10.81 -10.21 11.11
CA GLN A 72 10.05 -10.45 12.34
C GLN A 72 10.98 -10.51 13.57
N LYS A 73 12.11 -11.21 13.46
CA LYS A 73 13.11 -11.32 14.53
C LYS A 73 13.75 -9.97 14.87
N GLU A 74 14.13 -9.17 13.87
CA GLU A 74 14.66 -7.82 14.06
C GLU A 74 13.64 -6.89 14.76
N LYS A 75 12.34 -7.09 14.49
CA LYS A 75 11.25 -6.31 15.09
C LYS A 75 10.77 -6.86 16.44
N GLY A 76 11.33 -7.97 16.93
CA GLY A 76 10.88 -8.63 18.16
C GLY A 76 9.45 -9.16 18.07
N LEU A 77 8.97 -9.48 16.86
CA LEU A 77 7.64 -10.02 16.63
C LEU A 77 7.67 -11.55 16.77
N HIS A 78 6.65 -12.10 17.43
CA HIS A 78 6.40 -13.54 17.58
C HIS A 78 7.41 -14.35 18.41
N ASP A 79 8.18 -13.75 19.35
CA ASP A 79 9.06 -14.46 20.32
C ASP A 79 9.83 -15.68 19.75
N ARG A 80 10.41 -15.54 18.55
CA ARG A 80 11.13 -16.58 17.80
C ARG A 80 12.55 -16.18 17.44
#